data_AF-A0A182W4K0-F1
#
_entry.id   AF-A0A182W4K0-F1
#
_cell.length_a   1.000
_cell.length_b   1.000
_cell.length_c   1.000
_cell.angle_alpha   90.00
_cell.angle_beta   90.00
_cell.angle_gamma   90.00
#
_symmetry.space_group_name_H-M   'P 1'
#
loop_
_entity.id
_entity.type
_entity.pdbx_description
1 polymer ?
#
loop_
_entity_poly.entity_id
_entity_poly.type
_entity_poly.pdbx_seq_one_letter_code
_entity_poly.pdbx_strand_id
1 'polypeptide(L)'
;MSHTILLIQPGQHPETRTYCDFESVNECLEGVCKIYEEQLKRSHPNTPTITYDISQLFDFVDQLIDLSCLVYQKSTNTYAPYSKKWIKEKIYVLLKQAAGKTLSIMSHTILLVQPGQHPETRTYSDYESVNECMEGVCKIYEEQLKRRNPNTPTITYDISQLFDFVDQLIDLSCLVYQKSTNTYAPYNKEWIKEKIYVLLKQAAGNTA
;
A
#
# COMPACT_ATOMS: atom_id res chain seq x y z
N MET A 1 9.70 20.12 -8.08
CA MET A 1 10.67 19.47 -7.16
C MET A 1 11.16 20.54 -6.21
N SER A 2 11.20 20.24 -4.91
CA SER A 2 11.67 21.15 -3.86
C SER A 2 12.94 20.59 -3.28
N HIS A 3 14.05 21.31 -3.46
CA HIS A 3 15.34 20.98 -2.85
C HIS A 3 15.16 20.73 -1.35
N THR A 4 15.70 19.64 -0.86
CA THR A 4 15.49 19.19 0.52
C THR A 4 16.82 18.81 1.15
N ILE A 5 17.09 19.34 2.34
CA ILE A 5 18.30 19.06 3.11
C ILE A 5 17.90 18.19 4.29
N LEU A 6 18.51 17.01 4.43
CA LEU A 6 18.36 16.13 5.58
C LEU A 6 19.45 16.43 6.60
N LEU A 7 19.07 16.65 7.85
CA LEU A 7 19.98 16.83 8.98
C LEU A 7 19.86 15.62 9.89
N ILE A 8 20.98 14.98 10.21
CA ILE A 8 21.01 13.75 11.03
C ILE A 8 22.08 13.84 12.11
N GLN A 9 21.72 13.45 13.32
CA GLN A 9 22.64 13.28 14.44
C GLN A 9 22.47 11.85 15.01
N PRO A 10 23.33 10.89 14.63
CA PRO A 10 23.20 9.51 15.07
C PRO A 10 23.72 9.26 16.49
N GLY A 11 24.61 10.11 17.02
CA GLY A 11 25.18 9.93 18.36
C GLY A 11 25.01 11.13 19.28
N GLN A 12 25.23 10.93 20.58
CA GLN A 12 25.07 11.97 21.61
C GLN A 12 26.00 13.17 21.38
N HIS A 13 27.16 12.93 20.77
CA HIS A 13 28.14 13.97 20.51
C HIS A 13 27.76 14.79 19.26
N PRO A 14 27.84 16.14 19.32
CA PRO A 14 27.56 17.01 18.17
C PRO A 14 28.43 16.73 16.94
N GLU A 15 29.62 16.17 17.11
CA GLU A 15 30.54 15.79 16.03
C GLU A 15 29.97 14.69 15.12
N THR A 16 28.96 13.95 15.59
CA THR A 16 28.28 12.94 14.78
C THR A 16 27.32 13.55 13.77
N ARG A 17 27.01 14.85 13.87
CA ARG A 17 26.10 15.55 12.97
C ARG A 17 26.64 15.51 11.54
N THR A 18 25.77 15.13 10.62
CA THR A 18 26.02 15.23 9.20
C THR A 18 24.74 15.65 8.48
N TYR A 19 24.86 15.97 7.20
CA TYR A 19 23.74 16.37 6.37
C TYR A 19 23.83 15.73 4.98
N CYS A 20 22.70 15.68 4.29
CA CYS A 20 22.61 15.25 2.90
C CYS A 20 21.69 16.20 2.13
N ASP A 21 22.05 16.51 0.90
CA ASP A 21 21.26 17.35 0.00
C ASP A 21 20.56 16.50 -1.07
N PHE A 22 19.32 16.84 -1.38
CA PHE A 22 18.48 16.13 -2.33
C PHE A 22 17.71 17.11 -3.23
N GLU A 23 17.47 16.72 -4.48
CA GLU A 23 16.73 17.57 -5.43
C GLU A 23 15.22 17.59 -5.12
N SER A 24 14.73 16.58 -4.41
CA SER A 24 13.34 16.45 -4.02
C SER A 24 13.11 15.87 -2.63
N VAL A 25 11.92 16.11 -2.09
CA VAL A 25 11.46 15.48 -0.84
C VAL A 25 11.47 13.96 -0.94
N ASN A 26 11.06 13.38 -2.07
CA ASN A 26 10.99 11.92 -2.21
C ASN A 26 12.38 11.27 -2.14
N GLU A 27 13.37 11.85 -2.83
CA GLU A 27 14.76 11.38 -2.75
C GLU A 27 15.31 11.51 -1.33
N CYS A 28 14.97 12.58 -0.61
CA CYS A 28 15.35 12.73 0.79
C CYS A 28 14.77 11.61 1.67
N LEU A 29 13.50 11.23 1.47
CA LEU A 29 12.85 10.15 2.21
C LEU A 29 13.44 8.78 1.86
N GLU A 30 13.74 8.53 0.57
CA GLU A 30 14.48 7.34 0.13
C GLU A 30 15.90 7.29 0.73
N GLY A 31 16.55 8.45 0.88
CA GLY A 31 17.83 8.58 1.56
C GLY A 31 17.79 8.08 2.99
N VAL A 32 16.72 8.37 3.74
CA VAL A 32 16.53 7.84 5.10
C VAL A 32 16.42 6.31 5.10
N CYS A 33 15.69 5.73 4.14
CA CYS A 33 15.62 4.27 3.99
C CYS A 33 17.01 3.67 3.68
N LYS A 34 17.76 4.27 2.75
CA LYS A 34 19.11 3.81 2.38
C LYS A 34 20.09 3.85 3.55
N ILE A 35 20.04 4.88 4.39
CA ILE A 35 20.87 4.97 5.61
C ILE A 35 20.62 3.75 6.52
N TYR A 36 19.36 3.39 6.72
CA TYR A 36 19.00 2.22 7.53
C TYR A 36 19.42 0.90 6.85
N GLU A 37 19.19 0.76 5.55
CA GLU A 37 19.62 -0.41 4.77
C GLU A 37 21.13 -0.62 4.81
N GLU A 38 21.92 0.46 4.75
CA GLU A 38 23.38 0.40 4.89
C GLU A 38 23.80 -0.05 6.29
N GLN A 39 23.12 0.41 7.34
CA GLN A 39 23.37 -0.08 8.69
C GLN A 39 23.05 -1.57 8.82
N LEU A 40 21.91 -2.02 8.25
CA LEU A 40 21.54 -3.43 8.24
C LEU A 40 22.57 -4.30 7.51
N LYS A 41 23.08 -3.83 6.36
CA LYS A 41 24.15 -4.50 5.59
C LYS A 41 25.44 -4.61 6.38
N ARG A 42 25.83 -3.57 7.13
CA ARG A 42 27.03 -3.62 8.00
C ARG A 42 26.87 -4.64 9.12
N SER A 43 25.66 -4.77 9.68
CA SER A 43 25.36 -5.74 10.74
C SER A 43 25.21 -7.19 10.22
N HIS A 44 24.87 -7.37 8.94
CA HIS A 44 24.65 -8.69 8.31
C HIS A 44 25.43 -8.82 6.99
N PRO A 45 26.77 -8.83 7.02
CA PRO A 45 27.60 -8.76 5.81
C PRO A 45 27.45 -9.97 4.88
N ASN A 46 26.98 -11.11 5.41
CA ASN A 46 26.82 -12.36 4.66
C ASN A 46 25.41 -12.56 4.09
N THR A 47 24.49 -11.61 4.31
CA THR A 47 23.10 -11.72 3.84
C THR A 47 22.92 -10.90 2.55
N PRO A 48 22.72 -11.54 1.38
CA PRO A 48 22.70 -10.85 0.10
C PRO A 48 21.46 -9.97 -0.11
N THR A 49 20.36 -10.28 0.56
CA THR A 49 19.11 -9.50 0.52
C THR A 49 18.50 -9.47 1.90
N ILE A 50 18.31 -8.26 2.42
CA ILE A 50 17.75 -8.02 3.76
C ILE A 50 16.39 -7.38 3.59
N THR A 51 15.36 -8.03 4.11
CA THR A 51 14.01 -7.48 4.24
C THR A 51 13.80 -7.00 5.67
N TYR A 52 13.08 -5.90 5.86
CA TYR A 52 12.73 -5.38 7.17
C TYR A 52 11.30 -4.83 7.16
N ASP A 53 10.67 -4.85 8.33
CA ASP A 53 9.38 -4.20 8.54
C ASP A 53 9.55 -2.70 8.75
N ILE A 54 8.54 -1.92 8.34
CA ILE A 54 8.55 -0.47 8.50
C ILE A 54 8.67 -0.02 9.97
N SER A 55 8.16 -0.82 10.91
CA SER A 55 8.35 -0.60 12.35
C SER A 55 9.83 -0.58 12.73
N GLN A 56 10.64 -1.49 12.19
CA GLN A 56 12.08 -1.56 12.47
C GLN A 56 12.83 -0.33 11.95
N LEU A 57 12.43 0.20 10.80
CA LEU A 57 12.94 1.48 10.29
C LEU A 57 12.54 2.65 11.21
N PHE A 58 11.31 2.64 11.72
CA PHE A 58 10.84 3.69 12.64
C PHE A 58 11.53 3.64 13.99
N ASP A 59 11.80 2.45 14.51
CA ASP A 59 12.58 2.26 15.73
C ASP A 59 14.00 2.81 15.57
N PHE A 60 14.66 2.52 14.43
CA PHE A 60 15.94 3.12 14.10
C PHE A 60 15.87 4.65 14.06
N VAL A 61 14.89 5.19 13.36
CA VAL A 61 14.69 6.65 13.27
C VAL A 61 14.49 7.24 14.66
N ASP A 62 13.73 6.59 15.54
CA ASP A 62 13.48 7.05 16.91
C ASP A 62 14.73 7.01 17.79
N GLN A 63 15.65 6.05 17.57
CA GLN A 63 16.93 5.97 18.27
C GLN A 63 17.93 7.08 17.92
N LEU A 64 17.79 7.74 16.76
CA LEU A 64 18.63 8.88 16.39
C LEU A 64 18.44 10.04 17.39
N ILE A 65 19.52 10.72 17.76
CA ILE A 65 19.44 11.88 18.66
C ILE A 65 18.66 13.01 18.01
N ASP A 66 18.94 13.28 16.73
CA ASP A 66 18.17 14.23 15.94
C ASP A 66 18.02 13.74 14.50
N LEU A 67 16.85 14.03 13.94
CA LEU A 67 16.55 13.85 12.53
C LEU A 67 15.51 14.90 12.13
N SER A 68 15.88 15.77 11.20
CA SER A 68 14.99 16.78 10.64
C SER A 68 15.31 16.99 9.16
N CYS A 69 14.39 17.57 8.42
CA CYS A 69 14.67 18.01 7.05
C CYS A 69 14.19 19.43 6.81
N LEU A 70 14.88 20.13 5.93
CA LEU A 70 14.58 21.47 5.47
C LEU A 70 14.09 21.38 4.03
N VAL A 71 12.83 21.74 3.77
CA VAL A 71 12.26 21.70 2.42
C VAL A 71 12.16 23.11 1.86
N TYR A 72 12.72 23.32 0.68
CA TYR A 72 12.71 24.61 0.01
C TYR A 72 11.31 24.99 -0.48
N GLN A 73 10.87 26.19 -0.11
CA GLN A 73 9.60 26.78 -0.49
C GLN A 73 9.81 27.91 -1.49
N LYS A 74 9.42 27.67 -2.75
CA LYS A 74 9.60 28.64 -3.84
C LYS A 74 8.79 29.94 -3.66
N SER A 75 7.64 29.87 -3.00
CA SER A 75 6.75 31.02 -2.77
C SER A 75 7.35 32.05 -1.82
N THR A 76 8.09 31.60 -0.80
CA THR A 76 8.68 32.44 0.24
C THR A 76 10.19 32.58 0.09
N ASN A 77 10.82 31.80 -0.80
CA ASN A 77 12.27 31.73 -0.99
C ASN A 77 13.00 31.35 0.32
N THR A 78 12.41 30.44 1.10
CA THR A 78 12.91 29.99 2.41
C THR A 78 12.87 28.47 2.54
N TYR A 79 13.53 27.94 3.57
CA TYR A 79 13.40 26.54 3.96
C TYR A 79 12.41 26.39 5.13
N ALA A 80 11.46 25.48 4.98
CA ALA A 80 10.58 25.07 6.07
C ALA A 80 11.16 23.83 6.78
N PRO A 81 11.33 23.86 8.11
CA PRO A 81 11.82 22.72 8.87
C PRO A 81 10.70 21.71 9.15
N TYR A 82 11.04 20.43 9.07
CA TYR A 82 10.15 19.31 9.37
C TYR A 82 10.83 18.31 10.31
N SER A 83 10.04 17.79 11.25
CA SER A 83 10.52 16.93 12.32
C SER A 83 10.65 15.46 11.90
N LYS A 84 11.33 14.67 12.74
CA LYS A 84 11.36 13.21 12.68
C LYS A 84 9.97 12.59 12.50
N LYS A 85 8.96 13.08 13.23
CA LYS A 85 7.57 12.60 13.11
C LYS A 85 7.03 12.81 11.68
N TRP A 86 7.22 14.00 11.13
CA TRP A 86 6.79 14.30 9.76
C TRP A 86 7.52 13.42 8.73
N ILE A 87 8.83 13.20 8.93
CA ILE A 87 9.62 12.31 8.08
C ILE A 87 9.05 10.87 8.12
N LYS A 88 8.79 10.31 9.32
CA LYS A 88 8.19 8.97 9.45
C LYS A 88 6.82 8.88 8.76
N GLU A 89 5.96 9.88 8.94
CA GLU A 89 4.66 9.94 8.27
C GLU A 89 4.80 9.98 6.73
N LYS A 90 5.77 10.73 6.21
CA LYS A 90 6.03 10.81 4.77
C LYS A 90 6.70 9.57 4.21
N ILE A 91 7.59 8.92 4.94
CA ILE A 91 8.14 7.59 4.59
C ILE A 91 7.02 6.56 4.56
N TYR A 92 6.13 6.56 5.56
CA TYR A 92 4.96 5.69 5.56
C TYR A 92 4.14 5.88 4.28
N VAL A 93 3.83 7.13 3.92
CA VAL A 93 3.08 7.43 2.70
C VAL A 93 3.86 7.02 1.45
N LEU A 94 5.17 7.31 1.37
CA LEU A 94 6.01 6.97 0.22
C LEU A 94 6.12 5.46 0.03
N LEU A 95 6.43 4.72 1.08
CA LEU A 95 6.51 3.26 1.04
C LEU A 95 5.14 2.64 0.80
N LYS A 96 4.06 3.22 1.34
CA LYS A 96 2.68 2.84 1.03
C LYS A 96 2.31 3.15 -0.42
N GLN A 97 2.88 4.17 -1.05
CA GLN A 97 2.71 4.52 -2.46
C GLN A 97 3.60 3.66 -3.39
N ALA A 98 4.80 3.29 -2.96
CA ALA A 98 5.70 2.38 -3.66
C ALA A 98 5.19 0.93 -3.60
N ALA A 99 4.76 0.49 -2.43
CA ALA A 99 3.88 -0.66 -2.26
C ALA A 99 2.46 -0.36 -2.79
N GLY A 100 2.18 0.87 -3.20
CA GLY A 100 0.91 1.44 -3.63
C GLY A 100 0.64 1.41 -5.13
N LYS A 101 1.44 0.65 -5.88
CA LYS A 101 0.85 -0.27 -6.87
C LYS A 101 -0.21 -1.19 -6.23
N THR A 102 -0.30 -1.21 -4.90
CA THR A 102 -1.09 -2.15 -4.12
C THR A 102 -1.85 -1.50 -2.94
N LEU A 103 -2.22 -0.20 -2.91
CA LEU A 103 -3.05 0.30 -1.77
C LEU A 103 -4.03 1.45 -2.10
N SER A 104 -5.13 1.06 -2.73
CA SER A 104 -6.32 1.86 -3.04
C SER A 104 -7.42 1.70 -1.97
N ILE A 105 -7.09 1.93 -0.69
CA ILE A 105 -8.05 1.65 0.40
C ILE A 105 -9.18 2.68 0.51
N MET A 106 -9.10 3.83 -0.18
CA MET A 106 -10.19 4.82 -0.24
C MET A 106 -10.32 5.44 -1.63
N SER A 107 -10.07 4.63 -2.66
CA SER A 107 -10.35 5.07 -4.02
C SER A 107 -11.62 4.40 -4.49
N HIS A 108 -12.54 5.23 -4.95
CA HIS A 108 -13.78 4.78 -5.58
C HIS A 108 -13.45 3.74 -6.65
N THR A 109 -14.14 2.61 -6.56
CA THR A 109 -13.86 1.44 -7.38
C THR A 109 -15.15 0.94 -8.01
N ILE A 110 -15.15 0.80 -9.33
CA ILE A 110 -16.27 0.25 -10.08
C ILE A 110 -15.92 -1.18 -10.47
N LEU A 111 -16.72 -2.14 -10.03
CA LEU A 111 -16.63 -3.54 -10.40
C LEU A 111 -17.49 -3.79 -11.63
N LEU A 112 -16.92 -4.44 -12.64
CA LEU A 112 -17.61 -4.88 -13.85
C LEU A 112 -17.66 -6.41 -13.85
N VAL A 113 -18.85 -6.98 -14.00
CA VAL A 113 -19.06 -8.43 -13.92
C VAL A 113 -19.86 -8.90 -15.14
N GLN A 114 -19.38 -9.94 -15.80
CA GLN A 114 -20.14 -10.67 -16.81
C GLN A 114 -20.20 -12.16 -16.42
N PRO A 115 -21.29 -12.61 -15.78
CA PRO A 115 -21.43 -14.00 -15.35
C PRO A 115 -21.62 -15.01 -16.49
N GLY A 116 -22.24 -14.59 -17.60
CA GLY A 116 -22.61 -15.49 -18.70
C GLY A 116 -22.13 -15.03 -20.06
N GLN A 117 -22.18 -15.93 -21.05
CA GLN A 117 -21.69 -15.66 -22.42
C GLN A 117 -22.45 -14.52 -23.10
N HIS A 118 -23.74 -14.36 -22.76
CA HIS A 118 -24.58 -13.31 -23.33
C HIS A 118 -24.21 -11.93 -22.75
N PRO A 119 -24.02 -10.90 -23.59
CA PRO A 119 -23.72 -9.54 -23.14
C PRO A 119 -24.76 -8.94 -22.19
N GLU A 120 -26.02 -9.40 -22.27
CA GLU A 120 -27.12 -8.99 -21.40
C GLU A 120 -26.89 -9.35 -19.92
N THR A 121 -25.97 -10.28 -19.64
CA THR A 121 -25.61 -10.65 -18.26
C THR A 121 -24.65 -9.66 -17.60
N ARG A 122 -24.12 -8.69 -18.35
CA ARG A 122 -23.20 -7.67 -17.83
C ARG A 122 -23.90 -6.80 -16.78
N THR A 123 -23.24 -6.63 -15.65
CA THR A 123 -23.67 -5.75 -14.57
C THR A 123 -22.46 -5.04 -13.99
N TYR A 124 -22.71 -3.98 -13.23
CA TYR A 124 -21.67 -3.25 -12.52
C TYR A 124 -22.14 -2.86 -11.11
N SER A 125 -21.18 -2.65 -10.22
CA SER A 125 -21.38 -2.12 -8.88
C SER A 125 -20.26 -1.14 -8.55
N ASP A 126 -20.57 -0.08 -7.83
CA ASP A 126 -19.58 0.87 -7.32
C ASP A 126 -19.38 0.75 -5.81
N TYR A 127 -18.18 1.12 -5.37
CA TYR A 127 -17.71 1.01 -3.99
C TYR A 127 -16.83 2.21 -3.64
N GLU A 128 -16.81 2.62 -2.37
CA GLU A 128 -16.01 3.76 -1.91
C GLU A 128 -14.51 3.40 -1.79
N SER A 129 -14.20 2.11 -1.76
CA SER A 129 -12.84 1.59 -1.68
C SER A 129 -12.61 0.31 -2.48
N VAL A 130 -11.33 -0.02 -2.73
CA VAL A 130 -10.98 -1.34 -3.29
C VAL A 130 -11.31 -2.46 -2.32
N ASN A 131 -11.18 -2.24 -1.01
CA ASN A 131 -11.47 -3.29 -0.03
C ASN A 131 -12.96 -3.67 -0.05
N GLU A 132 -13.85 -2.67 -0.04
CA GLU A 132 -15.29 -2.90 -0.19
C GLU A 132 -15.62 -3.57 -1.53
N CYS A 133 -14.92 -3.20 -2.60
CA CYS A 133 -15.07 -3.87 -3.90
C CYS A 133 -14.66 -5.34 -3.83
N MET A 134 -13.56 -5.68 -3.15
CA MET A 134 -13.14 -7.08 -2.99
C MET A 134 -14.12 -7.86 -2.11
N GLU A 135 -14.63 -7.26 -1.03
CA GLU A 135 -15.71 -7.83 -0.23
C GLU A 135 -16.98 -8.06 -1.06
N GLY A 136 -17.26 -7.16 -2.00
CA GLY A 136 -18.33 -7.30 -2.98
C GLY A 136 -18.19 -8.57 -3.84
N VAL A 137 -16.98 -8.88 -4.30
CA VAL A 137 -16.70 -10.13 -5.04
C VAL A 137 -16.95 -11.36 -4.15
N CYS A 138 -16.51 -11.34 -2.89
CA CYS A 138 -16.82 -12.42 -1.94
C CYS A 138 -18.34 -12.59 -1.73
N LYS A 139 -19.08 -11.49 -1.56
CA LYS A 139 -20.54 -11.51 -1.39
C LYS A 139 -21.26 -12.09 -2.61
N ILE A 140 -20.83 -11.78 -3.83
CA ILE A 140 -21.39 -12.35 -5.06
C ILE A 140 -21.27 -13.88 -5.02
N TYR A 141 -20.10 -14.40 -4.63
CA TYR A 141 -19.89 -15.85 -4.52
C TYR A 141 -20.73 -16.47 -3.39
N GLU A 142 -20.77 -15.83 -2.23
CA GLU A 142 -21.57 -16.26 -1.08
C GLU A 142 -23.07 -16.32 -1.41
N GLU A 143 -23.60 -15.36 -2.16
CA GLU A 143 -24.97 -15.38 -2.65
C GLU A 143 -25.23 -16.55 -3.59
N GLN A 144 -24.29 -16.87 -4.49
CA GLN A 144 -24.40 -18.07 -5.32
C GLN A 144 -24.40 -19.35 -4.50
N LEU A 145 -23.54 -19.45 -3.48
CA LEU A 145 -23.51 -20.60 -2.58
C LEU A 145 -24.80 -20.73 -1.77
N LYS A 146 -25.38 -19.62 -1.29
CA LYS A 146 -26.68 -19.59 -0.59
C LYS A 146 -27.81 -20.07 -1.47
N ARG A 147 -27.85 -19.67 -2.75
CA ARG A 147 -28.85 -20.16 -3.71
C ARG A 147 -28.74 -21.66 -3.96
N ARG A 148 -27.53 -22.20 -3.97
CA ARG A 148 -27.29 -23.65 -4.13
C ARG A 148 -27.58 -24.45 -2.86
N ASN A 149 -27.41 -23.84 -1.68
CA ASN A 149 -27.56 -24.49 -0.37
C ASN A 149 -28.54 -23.72 0.54
N PRO A 150 -29.84 -23.67 0.19
CA PRO A 150 -30.82 -22.81 0.87
C PRO A 150 -31.08 -23.20 2.34
N ASN A 151 -30.79 -24.44 2.72
CA ASN A 151 -30.99 -24.95 4.09
C ASN A 151 -29.74 -24.83 4.97
N THR A 152 -28.64 -24.28 4.45
CA THR A 152 -27.37 -24.16 5.18
C THR A 152 -27.27 -22.75 5.77
N PRO A 153 -27.42 -22.57 7.10
CA PRO A 153 -27.49 -21.24 7.71
C PRO A 153 -26.16 -20.48 7.67
N THR A 154 -25.04 -21.20 7.75
CA THR A 154 -23.69 -20.64 7.69
C THR A 154 -22.91 -21.35 6.59
N ILE A 155 -22.43 -20.60 5.62
CA ILE A 155 -21.67 -21.13 4.49
C ILE A 155 -20.19 -20.82 4.73
N THR A 156 -19.37 -21.87 4.75
CA THR A 156 -17.92 -21.79 4.76
C THR A 156 -17.39 -22.26 3.41
N TYR A 157 -16.32 -21.63 2.93
CA TYR A 157 -15.66 -22.00 1.69
C TYR A 157 -14.16 -21.73 1.80
N ASP A 158 -13.38 -22.49 1.05
CA ASP A 158 -11.95 -22.25 0.89
C ASP A 158 -11.70 -21.16 -0.16
N ILE A 159 -10.60 -20.41 0.01
CA ILE A 159 -10.21 -19.34 -0.92
C ILE A 159 -10.00 -19.88 -2.35
N SER A 160 -9.54 -21.12 -2.50
CA SER A 160 -9.37 -21.76 -3.81
C SER A 160 -10.71 -21.89 -4.53
N GLN A 161 -11.80 -22.21 -3.81
CA GLN A 161 -13.13 -22.32 -4.40
C GLN A 161 -13.67 -20.95 -4.87
N LEU A 162 -13.37 -19.89 -4.14
CA LEU A 162 -13.67 -18.51 -4.57
C LEU A 162 -12.89 -18.15 -5.84
N PHE A 163 -11.62 -18.54 -5.93
CA PHE A 163 -10.80 -18.28 -7.11
C PHE A 163 -11.27 -19.07 -8.33
N ASP A 164 -11.67 -20.33 -8.15
CA ASP A 164 -12.28 -21.14 -9.21
C ASP A 164 -13.57 -20.48 -9.75
N PHE A 165 -14.38 -19.90 -8.85
CA PHE A 165 -15.56 -19.14 -9.24
C PHE A 165 -15.20 -17.88 -10.06
N VAL A 166 -14.20 -17.10 -9.63
CA VAL A 166 -13.72 -15.92 -10.36
C VAL A 166 -13.24 -16.30 -11.76
N ASP A 167 -12.54 -17.42 -11.88
CA ASP A 167 -12.01 -17.91 -13.15
C ASP A 167 -13.13 -18.38 -14.09
N GLN A 168 -14.24 -18.90 -13.56
CA GLN A 168 -15.42 -19.31 -14.34
C GLN A 168 -16.25 -18.16 -14.91
N LEU A 169 -16.17 -16.94 -14.36
CA LEU A 169 -16.88 -15.78 -14.92
C LEU A 169 -16.41 -15.52 -16.35
N ILE A 170 -17.25 -14.99 -17.23
CA ILE A 170 -16.80 -14.62 -18.58
C ILE A 170 -15.87 -13.42 -18.52
N ASP A 171 -16.27 -12.40 -17.76
CA ASP A 171 -15.44 -11.25 -17.48
C ASP A 171 -15.62 -10.79 -16.04
N LEU A 172 -14.51 -10.34 -15.46
CA LEU A 172 -14.49 -9.69 -14.16
C LEU A 172 -13.29 -8.74 -14.16
N SER A 173 -13.58 -7.46 -14.07
CA SER A 173 -12.58 -6.40 -14.00
C SER A 173 -13.04 -5.32 -13.04
N CYS A 174 -12.11 -4.50 -12.57
CA CYS A 174 -12.47 -3.32 -11.80
C CYS A 174 -11.72 -2.08 -12.28
N LEU A 175 -12.37 -0.93 -12.13
CA LEU A 175 -11.83 0.38 -12.43
C LEU A 175 -11.58 1.08 -11.11
N VAL A 176 -10.33 1.40 -10.82
CA VAL A 176 -9.93 2.05 -9.57
C VAL A 176 -9.58 3.51 -9.84
N TYR A 177 -10.23 4.42 -9.12
CA TYR A 177 -9.99 5.85 -9.26
C TYR A 177 -8.58 6.23 -8.79
N GLN A 178 -7.88 7.04 -9.58
CA GLN A 178 -6.54 7.55 -9.29
C GLN A 178 -6.60 9.06 -9.09
N LYS A 179 -6.50 9.50 -7.82
CA LYS A 179 -6.55 10.93 -7.46
C LYS A 179 -5.45 11.77 -8.09
N SER A 180 -4.28 11.18 -8.35
CA SER A 180 -3.12 11.89 -8.92
C SER A 180 -3.32 12.30 -10.37
N THR A 181 -4.02 11.47 -11.15
CA THR A 181 -4.26 11.68 -12.58
C THR A 181 -5.71 12.04 -12.89
N ASN A 182 -6.61 11.97 -11.92
CA ASN A 182 -8.05 12.15 -12.07
C ASN A 182 -8.65 11.18 -13.11
N THR A 183 -8.19 9.93 -13.12
CA THR A 183 -8.61 8.88 -14.08
C THR A 183 -8.95 7.57 -13.37
N TYR A 184 -9.61 6.65 -14.07
CA TYR A 184 -9.76 5.27 -13.62
C TYR A 184 -8.72 4.38 -14.27
N ALA A 185 -8.03 3.57 -13.46
CA ALA A 185 -7.14 2.53 -13.96
C ALA A 185 -7.85 1.17 -13.96
N PRO A 186 -7.83 0.43 -15.08
CA PRO A 186 -8.45 -0.89 -15.16
C PRO A 186 -7.54 -1.98 -14.58
N TYR A 187 -8.17 -2.95 -13.93
CA TYR A 187 -7.53 -4.15 -13.36
C TYR A 187 -8.34 -5.40 -13.70
N ASN A 188 -7.64 -6.52 -13.88
CA ASN A 188 -8.19 -7.81 -14.31
C ASN A 188 -8.43 -8.76 -13.15
N LYS A 189 -8.90 -9.97 -13.47
CA LYS A 189 -9.17 -11.06 -12.53
C LYS A 189 -7.97 -11.43 -11.66
N GLU A 190 -6.78 -11.51 -12.25
CA GLU A 190 -5.56 -11.87 -11.52
C GLU A 190 -5.27 -10.88 -10.40
N TRP A 191 -5.37 -9.58 -10.71
CA TRP A 191 -5.21 -8.52 -9.72
C TRP A 191 -6.30 -8.59 -8.64
N ILE A 192 -7.56 -8.82 -9.01
CA ILE A 192 -8.67 -8.97 -8.06
C ILE A 192 -8.42 -10.16 -7.11
N LYS A 193 -7.98 -11.32 -7.61
CA LYS A 193 -7.63 -12.49 -6.79
C LYS A 193 -6.51 -12.17 -5.79
N GLU A 194 -5.46 -11.48 -6.23
CA GLU A 194 -4.36 -11.05 -5.35
C GLU A 194 -4.88 -10.14 -4.23
N LYS A 195 -5.77 -9.19 -4.55
CA LYS A 195 -6.36 -8.28 -3.56
C LYS A 195 -7.26 -8.97 -2.56
N ILE A 196 -8.08 -9.92 -3.01
CA ILE A 196 -8.89 -10.75 -2.14
C ILE A 196 -8.00 -11.55 -1.19
N TYR A 197 -6.91 -12.15 -1.69
CA TYR A 197 -5.96 -12.88 -0.85
C TYR A 197 -5.40 -12.00 0.28
N VAL A 198 -4.95 -10.80 -0.06
CA VAL A 198 -4.42 -9.84 0.92
C VAL A 198 -5.50 -9.44 1.94
N LEU A 199 -6.71 -9.13 1.48
CA LEU A 199 -7.85 -8.76 2.33
C LEU A 199 -8.17 -9.85 3.37
N LEU A 200 -8.31 -11.09 2.91
CA LEU A 200 -8.66 -12.23 3.77
C LEU A 200 -7.53 -12.59 4.75
N LYS A 201 -6.27 -12.48 4.32
CA LYS A 201 -5.11 -12.69 5.20
C LYS A 201 -5.06 -11.64 6.32
N GLN A 202 -5.39 -10.39 6.03
CA GLN A 202 -5.45 -9.32 7.04
C GLN A 202 -6.60 -9.54 8.03
N ALA A 203 -7.77 -9.99 7.56
CA ALA A 203 -8.90 -10.31 8.42
C ALA A 203 -8.59 -11.47 9.39
N ALA A 204 -7.88 -12.50 8.92
CA ALA A 204 -7.47 -13.62 9.76
C ALA A 204 -6.33 -13.29 10.75
N GLY A 205 -5.46 -12.33 10.42
CA GLY A 205 -4.35 -11.90 11.27
C GLY A 205 -4.73 -10.92 12.38
N ASN A 206 -5.86 -10.22 12.27
CA ASN A 206 -6.33 -9.25 13.27
C ASN A 206 -7.19 -9.87 14.40
N THR A 207 -7.36 -11.20 14.39
CA THR A 207 -8.12 -11.95 15.41
C THR A 207 -7.22 -12.72 16.40
N ALA A 208 -5.96 -12.31 16.57
CA ALA A 208 -5.01 -12.91 17.52
C ALA A 208 -4.50 -11.89 18.54
#